data_AF-A0A2E3BH59-F1
#
_entry.id   AF-A0A2E3BH59-F1
#
_cell.length_a   1.000
_cell.length_b   1.000
_cell.length_c   1.000
_cell.angle_alpha   90.00
_cell.angle_beta   90.00
_cell.angle_gamma   90.00
#
_symmetry.space_group_name_H-M   'P 1'
#
loop_
_entity.id
_entity.type
_entity.pdbx_description
1 polymer ?
#
loop_
_entity_poly.entity_id
_entity_poly.type
_entity_poly.pdbx_seq_one_letter_code
_entity_poly.pdbx_strand_id
1 'polypeptide(L)'
;MAKALNIVGIIAVEMFVLKDESILVNEIAPRPHNSGHWTMDGCVTDQFEQAVRATLGIELGSTKRVFNINMQNLIGDDISLVEKFINDPAARVHNYGKKEVRAGRKMGHINHIIK
;
A
#
# COMPACT_ATOMS: atom_id res chain seq x y z
N MET A 1 -7.77 -11.19 -15.73
CA MET A 1 -8.74 -10.76 -14.69
C MET A 1 -9.26 -9.35 -14.94
N ALA A 2 -8.46 -8.28 -14.81
CA ALA A 2 -8.94 -6.89 -14.92
C ALA A 2 -9.79 -6.60 -16.18
N LYS A 3 -9.35 -7.08 -17.36
CA LYS A 3 -10.13 -6.97 -18.61
C LYS A 3 -11.47 -7.72 -18.55
N ALA A 4 -11.50 -8.93 -17.98
CA ALA A 4 -12.72 -9.73 -17.87
C ALA A 4 -13.72 -9.13 -16.87
N LEU A 5 -13.23 -8.39 -15.88
CA LEU A 5 -14.03 -7.68 -14.88
C LEU A 5 -14.33 -6.22 -15.27
N ASN A 6 -13.91 -5.77 -16.45
CA ASN A 6 -14.05 -4.38 -16.92
C ASN A 6 -13.60 -3.33 -15.89
N ILE A 7 -12.47 -3.57 -15.23
CA ILE A 7 -11.94 -2.65 -14.23
C ILE A 7 -11.44 -1.36 -14.89
N VAL A 8 -11.91 -0.23 -14.37
CA VAL A 8 -11.34 1.11 -14.57
C VAL A 8 -10.73 1.53 -13.23
N GLY A 9 -9.49 2.01 -13.23
CA GLY A 9 -8.76 2.31 -11.99
C GLY A 9 -7.76 1.23 -11.62
N ILE A 10 -7.82 0.77 -10.37
CA ILE A 10 -6.90 -0.23 -9.81
C ILE A 10 -7.66 -1.40 -9.17
N ILE A 11 -7.05 -2.57 -9.20
CA ILE A 11 -7.53 -3.79 -8.56
C ILE A 11 -6.37 -4.43 -7.80
N ALA A 12 -6.58 -4.70 -6.52
CA ALA A 12 -5.72 -5.57 -5.73
C ALA A 12 -6.29 -6.98 -5.73
N VAL A 13 -5.41 -7.97 -5.89
CA VAL A 13 -5.76 -9.39 -5.87
C VAL A 13 -4.87 -10.05 -4.82
N GLU A 14 -5.48 -10.49 -3.73
CA GLU A 14 -4.78 -11.26 -2.71
C GLU A 14 -4.75 -12.73 -3.12
N MET A 15 -3.63 -13.37 -2.86
CA MET A 15 -3.39 -14.74 -3.28
C MET A 15 -2.76 -15.54 -2.15
N PHE A 16 -3.06 -16.83 -2.11
CA PHE A 16 -2.31 -17.81 -1.36
C PHE A 16 -1.36 -18.56 -2.27
N VAL A 17 -0.15 -18.80 -1.79
CA VAL A 17 0.77 -19.79 -2.37
C VAL A 17 0.66 -21.04 -1.51
N LEU A 18 0.17 -22.13 -2.11
CA LEU A 18 0.01 -23.41 -1.42
C LEU A 18 1.37 -24.13 -1.32
N LYS A 19 1.41 -25.22 -0.55
CA LYS A 19 2.65 -25.99 -0.33
C LYS A 19 3.22 -26.62 -1.59
N ASP A 20 2.37 -26.87 -2.58
CA ASP A 20 2.73 -27.39 -3.90
C ASP A 20 3.05 -26.27 -4.92
N GLU A 21 3.28 -25.04 -4.42
CA GLU A 21 3.57 -23.84 -5.20
C GLU A 21 2.41 -23.35 -6.09
N SER A 22 1.24 -23.99 -6.02
CA SER A 22 0.05 -23.50 -6.73
C SER A 22 -0.47 -22.20 -6.12
N ILE A 23 -1.06 -21.35 -6.97
CA ILE A 23 -1.58 -20.03 -6.59
C ILE A 23 -3.10 -20.09 -6.56
N LEU A 24 -3.69 -19.71 -5.43
CA LEU A 24 -5.13 -19.54 -5.26
C LEU A 24 -5.48 -18.07 -5.06
N VAL A 25 -6.45 -17.55 -5.81
CA VAL A 25 -7.03 -16.23 -5.54
C VAL A 25 -7.83 -16.31 -4.23
N ASN A 26 -7.51 -15.44 -3.27
CA ASN A 26 -8.20 -15.32 -2.01
C ASN A 26 -9.33 -14.27 -2.09
N GLU A 27 -8.94 -13.01 -2.31
CA GLU A 27 -9.85 -11.86 -2.31
C GLU A 27 -9.46 -10.87 -3.42
N ILE A 28 -10.44 -10.09 -3.86
CA ILE A 28 -10.27 -9.00 -4.81
C ILE A 28 -10.81 -7.70 -4.20
N ALA A 29 -10.00 -6.64 -4.28
CA ALA A 29 -10.41 -5.29 -3.91
C ALA A 29 -10.27 -4.34 -5.12
N PRO A 30 -11.37 -3.88 -5.75
CA PRO A 30 -11.33 -2.99 -6.92
C PRO A 30 -11.09 -1.52 -6.50
N ARG A 31 -10.04 -1.28 -5.73
CA ARG A 31 -9.64 0.02 -5.17
C ARG A 31 -8.18 -0.02 -4.72
N PRO A 32 -7.55 1.13 -4.43
CA PRO A 32 -6.29 1.15 -3.71
C PRO A 32 -6.38 0.28 -2.44
N HIS A 33 -5.32 -0.45 -2.18
CA HIS A 33 -5.28 -1.47 -1.15
C HIS A 33 -4.15 -1.24 -0.17
N ASN A 34 -4.32 -1.74 1.06
CA ASN A 34 -3.38 -1.50 2.14
C ASN A 34 -1.98 -2.05 1.82
N SER A 35 -1.93 -3.22 1.19
CA SER A 35 -0.69 -3.85 0.75
C SER A 35 0.04 -3.08 -0.36
N GLY A 36 -0.59 -2.05 -0.95
CA GLY A 36 0.01 -1.18 -1.95
C GLY A 36 0.60 0.12 -1.39
N HIS A 37 0.43 0.46 -0.11
CA HIS A 37 0.88 1.77 0.39
C HIS A 37 2.41 1.95 0.37
N TRP A 38 3.18 0.85 0.37
CA TRP A 38 4.63 0.91 0.17
C TRP A 38 5.03 1.58 -1.16
N THR A 39 4.14 1.55 -2.17
CA THR A 39 4.41 2.16 -3.48
C THR A 39 4.56 3.67 -3.42
N MET A 40 4.00 4.34 -2.40
CA MET A 40 4.11 5.79 -2.19
C MET A 40 5.56 6.26 -2.05
N ASP A 41 6.41 5.44 -1.44
CA ASP A 41 7.82 5.76 -1.21
C ASP A 41 8.78 4.78 -1.91
N GLY A 42 8.24 3.74 -2.55
CA GLY A 42 9.02 2.66 -3.16
C GLY A 42 8.99 2.61 -4.69
N CYS A 43 8.05 3.28 -5.35
CA CYS A 43 7.87 3.22 -6.80
C CYS A 43 7.95 4.60 -7.46
N VAL A 44 8.18 4.62 -8.77
CA VAL A 44 8.12 5.86 -9.58
C VAL A 44 6.71 6.46 -9.57
N THR A 45 5.68 5.62 -9.64
CA THR A 45 4.27 6.01 -9.54
C THR A 45 3.55 5.12 -8.54
N ASP A 46 2.88 5.73 -7.58
CA ASP A 46 2.14 5.00 -6.55
C ASP A 46 0.75 4.54 -7.01
N GLN A 47 0.14 3.65 -6.22
CA GLN A 47 -1.17 3.09 -6.53
C GLN A 47 -2.31 4.12 -6.62
N PHE A 48 -2.23 5.23 -5.91
CA PHE A 48 -3.25 6.28 -5.91
C PHE A 48 -3.14 7.11 -7.17
N GLU A 49 -1.93 7.51 -7.53
CA GLU A 49 -1.69 8.24 -8.77
C GLU A 49 -2.03 7.38 -9.99
N GLN A 50 -1.71 6.07 -9.97
CA GLN A 50 -2.18 5.14 -11.00
C GLN A 50 -3.71 5.06 -11.08
N ALA A 51 -4.40 4.98 -9.94
CA ALA A 51 -5.85 4.93 -9.90
C ALA A 51 -6.47 6.20 -10.50
N VAL A 52 -5.91 7.37 -10.19
CA VAL A 52 -6.34 8.66 -10.78
C VAL A 52 -6.09 8.68 -12.28
N ARG A 53 -4.88 8.33 -12.75
CA ARG A 53 -4.56 8.29 -14.18
C ARG A 53 -5.50 7.40 -14.97
N ALA A 54 -5.73 6.19 -14.47
CA ALA A 54 -6.65 5.22 -15.07
C ALA A 54 -8.10 5.72 -15.08
N THR A 55 -8.54 6.41 -14.01
CA THR A 55 -9.90 6.99 -13.94
C THR A 55 -10.08 8.14 -14.93
N LEU A 56 -9.05 8.97 -15.11
CA LEU A 56 -9.08 10.09 -16.05
C LEU A 56 -8.80 9.69 -17.50
N GLY A 57 -8.45 8.42 -17.77
CA GLY A 57 -8.13 7.94 -19.11
C GLY A 57 -6.84 8.52 -19.68
N ILE A 58 -5.94 9.01 -18.84
CA ILE A 58 -4.61 9.50 -19.26
C ILE A 58 -3.57 8.38 -19.16
N GLU A 59 -2.40 8.61 -19.76
CA GLU A 59 -1.32 7.62 -19.78
C GLU A 59 -0.92 7.19 -18.36
N LEU A 60 -0.74 5.87 -18.17
CA LEU A 60 -0.32 5.30 -16.90
C LEU A 60 1.14 5.65 -16.60
N GLY A 61 1.44 5.84 -15.32
CA GLY A 61 2.82 6.04 -14.87
C GLY A 61 3.62 4.74 -14.82
N SER A 62 4.93 4.86 -14.67
CA SER A 62 5.82 3.71 -14.51
C SER A 62 5.63 3.07 -13.12
N THR A 63 5.43 1.76 -13.08
CA THR A 63 5.35 0.99 -11.82
C THR A 63 6.72 0.54 -11.31
N LYS A 64 7.82 1.04 -11.91
CA LYS A 64 9.18 0.64 -11.55
C LYS A 64 9.45 0.91 -10.07
N ARG A 65 9.93 -0.12 -9.36
CA ARG A 65 10.45 0.01 -8.00
C ARG A 65 11.77 0.78 -8.01
N VAL A 66 11.87 1.79 -7.15
CA VAL A 66 13.07 2.63 -6.94
C VAL A 66 13.77 2.23 -5.63
N PHE A 67 12.99 1.92 -4.59
CA PHE A 67 13.51 1.50 -3.28
C PHE A 67 12.84 0.21 -2.80
N ASN A 68 13.61 -0.60 -2.06
CA ASN A 68 13.03 -1.71 -1.29
C ASN A 68 12.42 -1.14 -0.02
N ILE A 69 11.12 -1.39 0.20
CA ILE A 69 10.38 -0.82 1.33
C ILE A 69 9.83 -1.96 2.20
N ASN A 70 10.05 -1.87 3.51
CA ASN A 70 9.26 -2.59 4.50
C ASN A 70 8.14 -1.66 4.98
N MET A 71 6.89 -2.05 4.76
CA MET A 71 5.73 -1.30 5.20
C MET A 71 5.12 -1.92 6.45
N GLN A 72 5.02 -1.13 7.51
CA GLN A 72 4.37 -1.52 8.77
C GLN A 72 3.09 -0.71 8.98
N ASN A 73 1.95 -1.38 9.20
CA ASN A 73 0.75 -0.67 9.66
C ASN A 73 0.95 -0.18 11.09
N LEU A 74 0.35 0.97 11.40
CA LEU A 74 0.20 1.44 12.78
C LEU A 74 -1.24 1.15 13.22
N ILE A 75 -1.45 0.11 14.02
CA ILE A 75 -2.77 -0.29 14.53
C ILE A 75 -2.92 0.12 16.00
N GLY A 76 -3.98 0.87 16.32
CA GLY A 76 -4.25 1.32 17.68
C GLY A 76 -3.02 2.00 18.30
N ASP A 77 -2.52 1.43 19.39
CA ASP A 77 -1.42 1.98 20.19
C ASP A 77 -0.06 1.94 19.48
N ASP A 78 0.08 1.22 18.37
CA ASP A 78 1.28 1.26 17.50
C ASP A 78 1.56 2.68 16.99
N ILE A 79 0.57 3.58 17.00
CA ILE A 79 0.76 4.98 16.64
C ILE A 79 1.85 5.67 17.47
N SER A 80 2.15 5.16 18.68
CA SER A 80 3.28 5.60 19.49
C SER A 80 4.64 5.40 18.81
N LEU A 81 4.78 4.46 17.87
CA LEU A 81 6.00 4.25 17.08
C LEU A 81 6.36 5.44 16.20
N VAL A 82 5.42 6.36 15.94
CA VAL A 82 5.69 7.58 15.18
C VAL A 82 6.85 8.35 15.79
N GLU A 83 6.90 8.49 17.11
CA GLU A 83 7.97 9.25 17.79
C GLU A 83 9.36 8.66 17.52
N LYS A 84 9.45 7.34 17.39
CA LYS A 84 10.69 6.63 17.07
C LYS A 84 11.13 6.87 15.62
N PHE A 85 10.19 6.86 14.68
CA PHE A 85 10.51 6.84 13.24
C PHE A 85 10.43 8.20 12.56
N ILE A 86 9.83 9.22 13.17
CA ILE A 86 9.63 10.53 12.53
C ILE A 86 10.95 11.23 12.16
N ASN A 87 12.01 10.95 12.91
CA ASN A 87 13.35 11.50 12.68
C ASN A 87 14.30 10.52 11.97
N ASP A 88 13.84 9.33 11.62
CA ASP A 88 14.67 8.36 10.90
C ASP A 88 14.72 8.74 9.41
N PRO A 89 15.90 9.04 8.84
CA PRO A 89 16.02 9.46 7.44
C PRO A 89 15.57 8.38 6.45
N ALA A 90 15.58 7.10 6.85
CA ALA A 90 15.14 5.98 6.03
C ALA A 90 13.64 5.70 6.16
N ALA A 91 12.92 6.33 7.09
CA ALA A 91 11.51 6.09 7.32
C ALA A 91 10.63 7.22 6.78
N ARG A 92 9.41 6.86 6.38
CA ARG A 92 8.34 7.78 5.97
C ARG A 92 7.09 7.42 6.75
N VAL A 93 6.71 8.30 7.66
CA VAL A 93 5.54 8.13 8.52
C VAL A 93 4.31 8.71 7.83
N HIS A 94 3.30 7.89 7.62
CA HIS A 94 2.00 8.28 7.09
C HIS A 94 0.94 8.19 8.20
N ASN A 95 0.74 9.29 8.92
CA ASN A 95 -0.30 9.39 9.94
C ASN A 95 -1.63 9.85 9.31
N TYR A 96 -2.72 9.11 9.54
CA TYR A 96 -4.02 9.41 8.94
C TYR A 96 -4.81 10.52 9.66
N GLY A 97 -4.25 11.15 10.70
CA GLY A 97 -4.87 12.28 11.40
C GLY A 97 -6.11 11.90 12.21
N LYS A 98 -6.27 10.62 12.56
CA LYS A 98 -7.42 10.13 13.33
C LYS A 98 -7.30 10.58 14.79
N LYS A 99 -8.30 11.35 15.27
CA LYS A 99 -8.30 11.96 16.60
C LYS A 99 -8.29 10.95 17.76
N GLU A 100 -8.90 9.78 17.58
CA GLU A 100 -9.06 8.78 18.63
C GLU A 100 -8.32 7.49 18.29
N VAL A 101 -7.45 7.07 19.20
CA VAL A 101 -6.80 5.76 19.18
C VAL A 101 -7.78 4.71 19.70
N ARG A 102 -7.96 3.62 18.95
CA ARG A 102 -8.78 2.48 19.35
C ARG A 102 -8.09 1.19 18.96
N ALA A 103 -8.19 0.15 19.79
CA ALA A 103 -7.68 -1.18 19.47
C ALA A 103 -8.22 -1.66 18.10
N GLY A 104 -7.34 -2.23 17.28
CA GLY A 104 -7.67 -2.71 15.93
C GLY A 104 -7.85 -1.62 14.86
N ARG A 105 -7.85 -0.34 15.21
CA ARG A 105 -8.03 0.75 14.24
C ARG A 105 -6.71 1.06 13.52
N LYS A 106 -6.71 1.05 12.19
CA LYS A 106 -5.57 1.56 11.40
C LYS A 106 -5.40 3.06 11.62
N MET A 107 -4.32 3.48 12.27
CA MET A 107 -4.00 4.87 12.58
C MET A 107 -3.04 5.50 11.57
N GLY A 108 -2.24 4.68 10.89
CA GLY A 108 -1.28 5.10 9.89
C GLY A 108 -0.53 3.91 9.31
N HIS A 109 0.56 4.20 8.61
CA HIS A 109 1.59 3.23 8.28
C HIS A 109 2.97 3.89 8.23
N ILE A 110 4.02 3.08 8.27
CA ILE A 110 5.41 3.52 8.09
C ILE A 110 5.98 2.76 6.90
N ASN A 111 6.54 3.50 5.95
CA ASN A 111 7.38 2.94 4.89
C ASN A 111 8.84 3.13 5.29
N HIS A 112 9.57 2.03 5.46
CA HIS A 112 10.98 2.05 5.83
C HIS A 112 11.83 1.50 4.68
N ILE A 113 12.78 2.32 4.20
CA ILE A 113 13.72 1.92 3.14
C ILE A 113 14.70 0.89 3.71
N ILE A 114 14.78 -0.27 3.05
CA ILE A 114 15.69 -1.35 3.40
C ILE A 114 16.87 -1.33 2.41
N LYS A 115 18.08 -1.50 2.94
CA LYS A 115 19.30 -1.66 2.15
C LYS A 115 19.44 -3.08 1.63
#